data_AF-A0A941RB25-F1
#
_entry.id   AF-A0A941RB25-F1
#
_cell.length_a   1.000
_cell.length_b   1.000
_cell.length_c   1.000
_cell.angle_alpha   90.00
_cell.angle_beta   90.00
_cell.angle_gamma   90.00
#
_symmetry.space_group_name_H-M   'P 1'
#
loop_
_entity.id
_entity.type
_entity.pdbx_description
1 polymer ?
#
loop_
_entity_poly.entity_id
_entity_poly.type
_entity_poly.pdbx_seq_one_letter_code
_entity_poly.pdbx_strand_id
1 'polypeptide(L)'
;MDLAAFRWISRVVLCAISVMGMSIPIGAAPPGLDPCTLVTTAEVEAVLSKLKGPPRGETLADAKSCTYEFTNGQDEFEIWIGTGEVFARMRKDAKNPVTVSGFGEEAYMDRGRLGLGSLELTMRKGAVLAQLSIREGVGDEAKLKALAQKAAGRM
;
A
#
# COMPACT_ATOMS: atom_id res chain seq x y z
N MET A 1 37.29 -10.61 -57.95
CA MET A 1 38.00 -10.04 -56.78
C MET A 1 38.27 -8.60 -57.13
N ASP A 2 37.37 -7.72 -56.73
CA ASP A 2 37.46 -6.27 -56.92
C ASP A 2 37.44 -5.62 -55.55
N LEU A 3 38.29 -4.62 -55.35
CA LEU A 3 38.31 -3.56 -54.33
C LEU A 3 39.66 -2.85 -54.52
N ALA A 4 39.80 -1.53 -54.62
CA ALA A 4 38.97 -0.46 -54.12
C ALA A 4 39.34 0.85 -54.82
N ALA A 5 38.33 1.66 -55.13
CA ALA A 5 38.49 3.08 -55.32
C ALA A 5 37.20 3.75 -54.85
N PHE A 6 37.37 4.76 -53.99
CA PHE A 6 36.63 6.02 -53.90
C PHE A 6 36.35 6.45 -52.46
N ARG A 7 37.13 7.47 -52.08
CA ARG A 7 36.93 8.35 -50.94
C ARG A 7 35.65 9.18 -51.15
N TRP A 8 35.10 9.54 -50.01
CA TRP A 8 34.49 10.84 -49.67
C TRP A 8 32.97 10.98 -49.77
N ILE A 9 32.45 11.62 -48.71
CA ILE A 9 31.11 12.16 -48.48
C ILE A 9 30.08 11.13 -48.05
N SER A 10 29.89 10.98 -46.74
CA SER A 10 28.60 10.52 -46.22
C SER A 10 28.10 11.47 -45.15
N ARG A 11 26.93 12.02 -45.45
CA ARG A 11 26.21 13.08 -44.76
C ARG A 11 25.85 12.64 -43.35
N VAL A 12 26.10 13.52 -42.39
CA VAL A 12 25.59 13.41 -41.01
C VAL A 12 24.06 13.44 -41.10
N VAL A 13 23.43 12.27 -40.97
CA VAL A 13 21.98 12.14 -40.79
C VAL A 13 21.70 12.45 -39.33
N LEU A 14 21.21 13.67 -39.05
CA LEU A 14 20.56 13.98 -37.78
C LEU A 14 19.30 13.13 -37.67
N CYS A 15 19.39 11.99 -36.99
CA CYS A 15 18.20 11.33 -36.45
C CYS A 15 17.66 12.22 -35.33
N ALA A 16 16.62 13.00 -35.65
CA ALA A 16 15.74 13.58 -34.65
C ALA A 16 15.03 12.43 -33.92
N ILE A 17 15.62 11.97 -32.81
CA ILE A 17 14.96 11.06 -31.89
C ILE A 17 13.92 11.88 -31.16
N SER A 18 12.69 11.86 -31.67
CA SER A 18 11.51 12.33 -30.96
C SER A 18 11.39 11.55 -29.67
N VAL A 19 11.85 12.14 -28.55
CA VAL A 19 11.58 11.65 -27.20
C VAL A 19 10.07 11.81 -26.98
N MET A 20 9.29 10.80 -27.35
CA MET A 20 7.94 10.66 -26.81
C MET A 20 8.10 10.38 -25.33
N GLY A 21 8.06 11.45 -24.54
CA GLY A 21 7.82 11.36 -23.10
C GLY A 21 6.44 10.74 -22.92
N MET A 22 6.39 9.42 -22.75
CA MET A 22 5.24 8.77 -22.14
C MET A 22 5.11 9.36 -20.74
N SER A 23 4.21 10.32 -20.60
CA SER A 23 3.71 10.74 -19.31
C SER A 23 3.01 9.53 -18.70
N ILE A 24 3.74 8.77 -17.89
CA ILE A 24 3.14 7.77 -17.01
C ILE A 24 2.17 8.56 -16.14
N PRO A 25 0.86 8.25 -16.12
CA PRO A 25 -0.03 8.86 -15.16
C PRO A 25 0.50 8.45 -13.79
N ILE A 26 1.10 9.41 -13.08
CA ILE A 26 1.39 9.30 -11.66
C ILE A 26 0.02 9.08 -11.02
N GLY A 27 -0.28 7.83 -10.72
CA GLY A 27 -1.55 7.43 -10.15
C GLY A 27 -1.60 7.95 -8.72
N ALA A 28 -2.03 9.19 -8.54
CA ALA A 28 -2.41 9.71 -7.25
C ALA A 28 -3.44 8.78 -6.61
N ALA A 29 -3.40 8.64 -5.28
CA ALA A 29 -4.36 7.81 -4.57
C ALA A 29 -5.77 8.27 -4.97
N PRO A 30 -6.72 7.35 -5.20
CA PRO A 30 -8.04 7.72 -5.71
C PRO A 30 -8.61 8.91 -4.92
N PRO A 31 -8.94 10.03 -5.59
CA PRO A 31 -9.41 11.20 -4.90
C PRO A 31 -10.71 10.85 -4.19
N GLY A 32 -10.69 10.92 -2.86
CA GLY A 32 -11.90 10.82 -2.05
C GLY A 32 -11.98 9.66 -1.06
N LEU A 33 -11.08 8.67 -1.09
CA LEU A 33 -11.09 7.65 -0.02
C LEU A 33 -10.44 8.20 1.25
N ASP A 34 -11.10 7.97 2.37
CA ASP A 34 -10.66 8.32 3.72
C ASP A 34 -10.41 7.02 4.52
N PRO A 35 -9.17 6.78 4.99
CA PRO A 35 -8.85 5.57 5.77
C PRO A 35 -9.71 5.42 7.03
N CYS A 36 -10.18 6.52 7.63
CA CYS A 36 -11.03 6.47 8.82
C CYS A 36 -12.46 5.99 8.56
N THR A 37 -12.86 5.84 7.30
CA THR A 37 -14.17 5.32 6.92
C THR A 37 -14.15 3.81 6.60
N LEU A 38 -12.96 3.22 6.46
CA LEU A 38 -12.80 1.80 6.10
C LEU A 38 -13.21 0.85 7.23
N VAL A 39 -13.05 1.28 8.48
CA VAL A 39 -13.59 0.57 9.65
C VAL A 39 -14.25 1.58 10.58
N THR A 40 -15.29 1.15 11.27
CA THR A 40 -15.94 1.99 12.28
C THR A 40 -15.27 1.80 13.65
N THR A 41 -15.38 2.82 14.51
CA THR A 41 -14.93 2.71 15.91
C THR A 41 -15.57 1.53 16.63
N ALA A 42 -16.86 1.30 16.43
CA ALA A 42 -17.58 0.17 17.03
C ALA A 42 -17.04 -1.20 16.58
N GLU A 43 -16.66 -1.34 15.30
CA GLU A 43 -16.04 -2.57 14.80
C GLU A 43 -14.65 -2.78 15.39
N VAL A 44 -13.85 -1.72 15.50
CA VAL A 44 -12.52 -1.78 16.13
C VAL A 44 -12.65 -2.16 17.61
N GLU A 45 -13.57 -1.54 18.35
CA GLU A 45 -13.79 -1.86 19.76
C GLU A 45 -14.32 -3.27 19.99
N ALA A 46 -15.16 -3.79 19.08
CA ALA A 46 -15.70 -5.14 19.18
C ALA A 46 -14.65 -6.22 18.91
N VAL A 47 -13.66 -5.93 18.05
CA VAL A 47 -12.67 -6.91 17.61
C VAL A 47 -11.37 -6.82 18.41
N LEU A 48 -10.91 -5.61 18.72
CA LEU A 48 -9.61 -5.35 19.35
C LEU A 48 -9.77 -4.95 20.81
N SER A 49 -10.03 -3.67 21.07
CA SER A 49 -10.16 -3.13 22.42
C SER A 49 -10.82 -1.76 22.42
N LYS A 50 -11.19 -1.27 23.62
CA LYS A 50 -11.76 0.05 23.85
C LYS A 50 -10.81 1.16 23.39
N LEU A 51 -11.34 2.16 22.71
CA LEU A 51 -10.58 3.29 22.19
C LEU A 51 -10.47 4.40 23.24
N LYS A 52 -9.32 5.09 23.29
CA LYS A 52 -9.11 6.27 24.13
C LYS A 52 -9.93 7.48 23.66
N GLY A 53 -10.26 7.52 22.36
CA GLY A 53 -10.93 8.65 21.74
C GLY A 53 -11.29 8.35 20.28
N PRO A 54 -11.74 9.37 19.54
CA PRO A 54 -11.96 9.24 18.10
C PRO A 54 -10.63 8.93 17.38
N PRO A 55 -10.68 8.20 16.26
CA PRO A 55 -9.47 7.90 15.50
C PRO A 55 -8.92 9.16 14.84
N ARG A 56 -7.61 9.17 14.65
CA ARG A 56 -6.85 10.33 14.14
C ARG A 56 -6.45 10.09 12.69
N GLY A 57 -7.00 10.90 11.78
CA GLY A 57 -6.63 10.88 10.38
C GLY A 57 -5.42 11.78 10.11
N GLU A 58 -4.47 11.30 9.31
CA GLU A 58 -3.33 12.09 8.84
C GLU A 58 -3.11 11.93 7.34
N THR A 59 -2.43 12.90 6.75
CA THR A 59 -1.93 12.82 5.37
C THR A 59 -0.43 13.01 5.39
N LEU A 60 0.30 12.01 4.89
CA LEU A 60 1.75 11.95 4.87
C LEU A 60 2.21 11.76 3.42
N ALA A 61 2.64 12.86 2.80
CA ALA A 61 2.94 12.93 1.37
C ALA A 61 1.79 12.34 0.51
N ASP A 62 2.02 11.20 -0.15
CA ASP A 62 1.06 10.54 -1.04
C ASP A 62 0.21 9.45 -0.36
N ALA A 63 0.33 9.30 0.96
CA ALA A 63 -0.44 8.35 1.75
C ALA A 63 -1.35 9.06 2.75
N LYS A 64 -2.49 8.44 3.07
CA LYS A 64 -3.34 8.85 4.19
C LYS A 64 -3.36 7.74 5.22
N SER A 65 -3.35 8.09 6.49
CA SER A 65 -3.47 7.14 7.59
C SER A 65 -4.67 7.45 8.47
N CYS A 66 -5.14 6.42 9.18
CA CYS A 66 -6.07 6.55 10.28
C CYS A 66 -5.59 5.70 11.45
N THR A 67 -5.33 6.34 12.59
CA THR A 67 -4.75 5.72 13.78
C THR A 67 -5.78 5.62 14.89
N TYR A 68 -5.83 4.45 15.54
CA TYR A 68 -6.76 4.10 16.61
C TYR A 68 -5.96 3.77 17.88
N GLU A 69 -6.10 4.61 18.91
CA GLU A 69 -5.42 4.45 20.20
C GLU A 69 -6.29 3.70 21.21
N PHE A 70 -5.73 2.69 21.88
CA PHE A 70 -6.47 1.86 22.85
C PHE A 70 -6.27 2.31 24.31
N THR A 71 -7.29 2.11 25.15
CA THR A 71 -7.24 2.45 26.59
C THR A 71 -6.41 1.48 27.41
N ASN A 72 -6.23 0.25 26.91
CA ASN A 72 -5.56 -0.85 27.62
C ASN A 72 -4.02 -0.78 27.57
N GLY A 73 -3.45 0.29 27.00
CA GLY A 73 -2.01 0.46 26.87
C GLY A 73 -1.36 -0.43 25.81
N GLN A 74 -2.15 -1.13 24.97
CA GLN A 74 -1.63 -1.73 23.74
C GLN A 74 -1.26 -0.64 22.74
N ASP A 75 -0.31 -0.97 21.86
CA ASP A 75 0.03 -0.14 20.70
C ASP A 75 -1.17 0.02 19.76
N GLU A 76 -1.06 1.04 18.92
CA GLU A 76 -2.13 1.53 18.06
C GLU A 76 -2.49 0.53 16.95
N PHE A 77 -3.75 0.59 16.50
CA PHE A 77 -4.15 0.02 15.23
C PHE A 77 -4.13 1.12 14.17
N GLU A 78 -3.56 0.84 13.01
CA GLU A 78 -3.47 1.82 11.93
C GLU A 78 -3.99 1.28 10.60
N ILE A 79 -4.59 2.17 9.83
CA ILE A 79 -4.98 1.94 8.44
C ILE A 79 -4.27 2.96 7.57
N TRP A 80 -3.47 2.48 6.63
CA TRP A 80 -2.79 3.30 5.64
C TRP A 80 -3.40 3.06 4.27
N ILE A 81 -3.74 4.12 3.56
CA ILE A 81 -4.10 4.04 2.14
C ILE A 81 -3.09 4.79 1.29
N GLY A 82 -2.79 4.24 0.11
CA GLY A 82 -1.81 4.80 -0.81
C GLY A 82 -2.00 4.30 -2.24
N THR A 83 -1.00 4.55 -3.07
CA THR A 83 -1.01 4.26 -4.51
C THR A 83 -0.32 2.93 -4.84
N GLY A 84 -0.52 2.46 -6.08
CA GLY A 84 0.12 1.26 -6.65
C GLY A 84 1.63 1.14 -6.39
N GLU A 85 2.33 2.27 -6.50
CA GLU A 85 3.80 2.34 -6.36
C GLU A 85 4.25 2.16 -4.91
N VAL A 86 3.49 2.71 -3.96
CA VAL A 86 3.76 2.53 -2.52
C VAL A 86 3.67 1.06 -2.14
N PHE A 87 2.67 0.33 -2.67
CA PHE A 87 2.53 -1.10 -2.40
C PHE A 87 3.61 -1.95 -3.06
N ALA A 88 4.02 -1.65 -4.30
CA ALA A 88 5.11 -2.38 -4.94
C ALA A 88 6.39 -2.29 -4.10
N ARG A 89 6.64 -1.12 -3.49
CA ARG A 89 7.72 -0.90 -2.53
C ARG A 89 7.50 -1.69 -1.23
N MET A 90 6.33 -1.55 -0.60
CA MET A 90 6.00 -2.29 0.64
C MET A 90 6.14 -3.81 0.47
N ARG A 91 5.73 -4.36 -0.67
CA ARG A 91 5.85 -5.79 -0.95
C ARG A 91 7.29 -6.23 -1.17
N LYS A 92 8.12 -5.37 -1.78
CA LYS A 92 9.56 -5.62 -1.93
C LYS A 92 10.29 -5.59 -0.58
N ASP A 93 9.86 -4.72 0.32
CA ASP A 93 10.47 -4.54 1.64
C ASP A 93 9.94 -5.54 2.70
N ALA A 94 8.82 -6.21 2.40
CA ALA A 94 8.23 -7.23 3.25
C ALA A 94 9.21 -8.38 3.51
N LYS A 95 9.28 -8.85 4.75
CA LYS A 95 10.28 -9.86 5.15
C LYS A 95 9.84 -11.27 4.79
N ASN A 96 8.60 -11.62 5.11
CA ASN A 96 8.04 -12.94 4.86
C ASN A 96 6.57 -12.81 4.44
N PRO A 97 6.29 -12.24 3.25
CA PRO A 97 4.93 -12.02 2.80
C PRO A 97 4.21 -13.35 2.54
N VAL A 98 3.09 -13.55 3.22
CA VAL A 98 2.20 -14.69 3.04
C VAL A 98 0.95 -14.22 2.30
N THR A 99 0.75 -14.71 1.08
CA THR A 99 -0.46 -14.39 0.30
C THR A 99 -1.71 -14.88 1.03
N VAL A 100 -2.72 -14.03 1.12
CA VAL A 100 -4.05 -14.34 1.66
C VAL A 100 -5.12 -13.95 0.65
N SER A 101 -6.23 -14.68 0.63
CA SER A 101 -7.34 -14.44 -0.29
C SER A 101 -8.55 -13.82 0.43
N GLY A 102 -9.49 -13.27 -0.34
CA GLY A 102 -10.76 -12.75 0.19
C GLY A 102 -10.76 -11.27 0.58
N PHE A 103 -9.67 -10.54 0.34
CA PHE A 103 -9.53 -9.11 0.71
C PHE A 103 -9.35 -8.18 -0.50
N GLY A 104 -9.65 -8.66 -1.71
CA GLY A 104 -9.46 -7.92 -2.96
C GLY A 104 -8.82 -8.77 -4.04
N GLU A 105 -8.20 -8.11 -5.02
CA GLU A 105 -7.51 -8.75 -6.15
C GLU A 105 -6.16 -9.33 -5.70
N GLU A 106 -5.48 -8.63 -4.81
CA GLU A 106 -4.23 -9.07 -4.19
C GLU A 106 -4.28 -8.76 -2.69
N ALA A 107 -3.85 -9.72 -1.87
CA ALA A 107 -3.59 -9.46 -0.46
C ALA A 107 -2.47 -10.35 0.08
N TYR A 108 -1.72 -9.81 1.03
CA TYR A 108 -0.69 -10.55 1.75
C TYR A 108 -0.57 -10.05 3.18
N MET A 109 -0.07 -10.92 4.05
CA MET A 109 0.28 -10.59 5.41
C MET A 109 1.80 -10.62 5.57
N ASP A 110 2.34 -9.73 6.39
CA ASP A 110 3.75 -9.72 6.77
C ASP A 110 3.89 -9.53 8.27
N ARG A 111 4.99 -10.04 8.82
CA ARG A 111 5.31 -9.96 10.26
C ARG A 111 6.61 -9.23 10.46
N GLY A 112 6.59 -8.24 11.34
CA GLY A 112 7.78 -7.54 11.80
C GLY A 112 8.44 -6.68 10.73
N ARG A 113 7.71 -6.18 9.70
CA ARG A 113 8.26 -5.25 8.71
C ARG A 113 8.82 -4.00 9.39
N LEU A 114 8.11 -3.49 10.39
CA LEU A 114 8.53 -2.34 11.17
C LEU A 114 9.60 -2.67 12.22
N GLY A 115 10.01 -3.93 12.36
CA GLY A 115 10.98 -4.36 13.37
C GLY A 115 10.48 -4.29 14.82
N LEU A 116 9.23 -3.89 15.02
CA LEU A 116 8.59 -3.66 16.33
C LEU A 116 7.63 -4.79 16.75
N GLY A 117 7.63 -5.91 16.01
CA GLY A 117 6.65 -6.99 16.21
C GLY A 117 5.26 -6.59 15.75
N SER A 118 5.14 -6.05 14.53
CA SER A 118 3.86 -5.73 13.89
C SER A 118 3.31 -6.94 13.13
N LEU A 119 1.99 -7.06 13.10
CA LEU A 119 1.27 -7.87 12.13
C LEU A 119 0.58 -6.94 11.14
N GLU A 120 0.89 -7.10 9.86
CA GLU A 120 0.43 -6.23 8.79
C GLU A 120 -0.34 -7.05 7.77
N LEU A 121 -1.52 -6.56 7.35
CA LEU A 121 -2.29 -7.11 6.25
C LEU A 121 -2.44 -6.02 5.19
N THR A 122 -1.86 -6.27 4.02
CA THR A 122 -1.90 -5.34 2.90
C THR A 122 -2.79 -5.91 1.81
N MET A 123 -3.70 -5.09 1.27
CA MET A 123 -4.70 -5.49 0.29
C MET A 123 -4.91 -4.45 -0.80
N ARG A 124 -5.24 -4.92 -2.01
CA ARG A 124 -5.50 -4.13 -3.21
C ARG A 124 -6.91 -4.38 -3.73
N LYS A 125 -7.60 -3.29 -4.04
CA LYS A 125 -8.86 -3.31 -4.78
C LYS A 125 -8.86 -2.19 -5.81
N GLY A 126 -8.75 -2.55 -7.09
CA GLY A 126 -8.54 -1.60 -8.17
C GLY A 126 -7.26 -0.79 -7.95
N ALA A 127 -7.39 0.54 -8.01
CA ALA A 127 -6.27 1.46 -7.80
C ALA A 127 -5.99 1.77 -6.31
N VAL A 128 -6.89 1.36 -5.40
CA VAL A 128 -6.73 1.61 -3.96
C VAL A 128 -5.93 0.49 -3.33
N LEU A 129 -4.98 0.89 -2.50
CA LEU A 129 -4.24 0.02 -1.62
C LEU A 129 -4.48 0.41 -0.18
N ALA A 130 -4.72 -0.59 0.66
CA ALA A 130 -4.88 -0.42 2.09
C ALA A 130 -3.94 -1.37 2.84
N GLN A 131 -3.30 -0.88 3.87
CA GLN A 131 -2.53 -1.65 4.84
C GLN A 131 -3.15 -1.46 6.21
N LEU A 132 -3.47 -2.57 6.86
CA LEU A 132 -3.91 -2.60 8.25
C LEU A 132 -2.77 -3.13 9.09
N SER A 133 -2.44 -2.46 10.18
CA SER A 133 -1.33 -2.87 11.06
C SER A 133 -1.74 -2.80 12.53
N ILE A 134 -1.35 -3.84 13.27
CA ILE A 134 -1.44 -3.92 14.73
C ILE A 134 -0.13 -4.46 15.28
N ARG A 135 0.11 -4.28 16.57
CA ARG A 135 1.13 -5.09 17.26
C ARG A 135 0.71 -6.56 17.26
N GLU A 136 1.66 -7.44 16.97
CA GLU A 136 1.42 -8.87 16.93
C GLU A 136 1.26 -9.42 18.35
N GLY A 137 0.15 -10.11 18.57
CA GLY A 137 -0.16 -10.86 19.78
C GLY A 137 -1.00 -12.10 19.47
N VAL A 138 -1.39 -12.80 20.53
CA VAL A 138 -2.09 -14.08 20.40
C VAL A 138 -3.51 -13.87 19.84
N GLY A 139 -3.81 -14.55 18.73
CA GLY A 139 -5.12 -14.50 18.06
C GLY A 139 -5.34 -13.26 17.18
N ASP A 140 -4.35 -12.38 17.08
CA ASP A 140 -4.48 -11.10 16.39
C ASP A 140 -4.54 -11.23 14.86
N GLU A 141 -4.05 -12.34 14.29
CA GLU A 141 -4.25 -12.65 12.86
C GLU A 141 -5.73 -12.75 12.49
N ALA A 142 -6.53 -13.46 13.29
CA ALA A 142 -7.96 -13.60 13.03
C ALA A 142 -8.69 -12.25 13.16
N LYS A 143 -8.30 -11.45 14.16
CA LYS A 143 -8.85 -10.10 14.39
C LYS A 143 -8.51 -9.15 13.25
N LEU A 144 -7.25 -9.13 12.81
CA LEU A 144 -6.80 -8.30 11.70
C LEU A 144 -7.51 -8.67 10.39
N LYS A 145 -7.69 -9.97 10.12
CA LYS A 145 -8.49 -10.45 8.99
C LYS A 145 -9.95 -10.01 9.08
N ALA A 146 -10.57 -10.06 10.26
CA ALA A 146 -11.95 -9.61 10.43
C ALA A 146 -12.12 -8.13 10.10
N LEU A 147 -11.20 -7.27 10.56
CA LEU A 147 -11.19 -5.84 10.21
C LEU A 147 -10.86 -5.60 8.74
N ALA A 148 -9.91 -6.34 8.17
CA ALA A 148 -9.56 -6.28 6.75
C ALA A 148 -10.76 -6.63 5.86
N GLN A 149 -11.60 -7.58 6.27
CA GLN A 149 -12.81 -7.93 5.53
C GLN A 149 -13.82 -6.76 5.50
N LYS A 150 -13.94 -6.00 6.61
CA LYS A 150 -14.78 -4.79 6.65
C LYS A 150 -14.22 -3.72 5.73
N ALA A 151 -12.92 -3.46 5.83
CA ALA A 151 -12.24 -2.46 5.00
C ALA A 151 -12.32 -2.81 3.51
N ALA A 152 -12.08 -4.07 3.11
CA ALA A 152 -12.20 -4.52 1.72
C ALA A 152 -13.63 -4.37 1.16
N GLY A 153 -14.65 -4.45 2.02
CA GLY A 153 -16.05 -4.18 1.64
C GLY A 153 -16.36 -2.70 1.39
N ARG A 154 -15.52 -1.79 1.90
CA ARG A 154 -15.70 -0.32 1.81
C ARG A 154 -14.68 0.38 0.90
N MET A 155 -13.62 -0.33 0.50
CA MET A 155 -12.75 0.02 -0.63
C MET A 155 -13.48 -0.23 -1.95
#